data_AF-A0A1E1WB25-F1
#
_entry.id   AF-A0A1E1WB25-F1
#
_cell.length_a   1.000
_cell.length_b   1.000
_cell.length_c   1.000
_cell.angle_alpha   90.00
_cell.angle_beta   90.00
_cell.angle_gamma   90.00
#
_symmetry.space_group_name_H-M   'P 1'
#
loop_
_entity.id
_entity.type
_entity.pdbx_description
1 polymer ?
#
loop_
_entity_poly.entity_id
_entity_poly.type
_entity_poly.pdbx_seq_one_letter_code
_entity_poly.pdbx_strand_id
1 'polypeptide(L)'
;ERGETDLEGEPISCFSVGGERRLCLPQILTSVLTDFSLEQINRVCDELQIYCSRCTPEQLHELKSTGVLPRSAPSCGLITHTDAERLCAALLHAPLGARAQILRGFRVYHECFGGGRGVCAPTPGLVQCDECRALYTPRRFVSHSHASENRTCHWGFDSSRWRRF
;
A
#
# COMPACT_ATOMS: atom_id res chain seq x y z
N GLU A 1 19.64 9.42 2.85
CA GLU A 1 20.20 8.46 1.89
C GLU A 1 19.07 7.79 1.13
N ARG A 2 19.21 7.62 -0.19
CA ARG A 2 18.26 6.86 -1.01
C ARG A 2 18.36 5.37 -0.73
N GLY A 3 17.21 4.71 -0.68
CA GLY A 3 17.07 3.26 -0.69
C GLY A 3 16.02 2.81 -1.70
N GLU A 4 15.65 1.54 -1.62
CA GLU A 4 14.62 0.91 -2.45
C GLU A 4 13.73 0.03 -1.58
N THR A 5 12.48 -0.15 -1.99
CA THR A 5 11.54 -1.08 -1.37
C THR A 5 10.58 -1.64 -2.39
N ASP A 6 10.18 -2.90 -2.20
CA ASP A 6 9.14 -3.52 -3.01
C ASP A 6 7.76 -2.96 -2.68
N LEU A 7 6.97 -2.62 -3.71
CA LEU A 7 5.56 -2.29 -3.61
C LEU A 7 4.80 -3.05 -4.71
N GLU A 8 3.85 -3.92 -4.34
CA GLU A 8 3.12 -4.79 -5.29
C GLU A 8 4.00 -5.61 -6.25
N GLY A 9 5.27 -5.86 -5.88
CA GLY A 9 6.22 -6.63 -6.70
C GLY A 9 7.15 -5.76 -7.55
N GLU A 10 6.98 -4.43 -7.52
CA GLU A 10 7.85 -3.48 -8.22
C GLU A 10 8.84 -2.81 -7.25
N PRO A 11 10.13 -2.69 -7.62
CA PRO A 11 11.11 -1.97 -6.84
C PRO A 11 10.93 -0.45 -6.97
N ILE A 12 10.61 0.22 -5.85
CA ILE A 12 10.36 1.67 -5.82
C ILE A 12 11.47 2.37 -5.03
N SER A 13 12.09 3.39 -5.63
CA SER A 13 13.08 4.23 -4.96
C SER A 13 12.44 5.04 -3.84
N CYS A 14 13.12 5.15 -2.71
CA CYS A 14 12.61 5.83 -1.53
C CYS A 14 13.70 6.55 -0.72
N PHE A 15 13.28 7.40 0.19
CA PHE A 15 14.13 8.06 1.19
C PHE A 15 13.62 7.74 2.59
N SER A 16 14.52 7.50 3.55
CA SER A 16 14.12 7.43 4.95
C SER A 16 14.02 8.85 5.53
N VAL A 17 12.83 9.24 5.99
CA VAL A 17 12.56 10.54 6.60
C VAL A 17 11.84 10.30 7.93
N GLY A 18 12.50 10.65 9.03
CA GLY A 18 11.93 10.51 10.37
C GLY A 18 11.72 9.06 10.84
N GLY A 19 12.31 8.06 10.16
CA GLY A 19 12.11 6.63 10.46
C GLY A 19 11.11 5.93 9.54
N GLU A 20 10.48 6.66 8.62
CA GLU A 20 9.55 6.12 7.64
C GLU A 20 10.11 6.25 6.22
N ARG A 21 9.88 5.23 5.38
CA ARG A 21 10.25 5.28 3.97
C ARG A 21 9.24 6.13 3.20
N ARG A 22 9.75 7.05 2.39
CA ARG A 22 8.98 7.92 1.50
C ARG A 22 9.34 7.60 0.05
N LEU A 23 8.41 7.00 -0.68
CA LEU A 23 8.57 6.42 -2.00
C LEU A 23 8.34 7.46 -3.09
N CYS A 24 9.03 7.29 -4.22
CA CYS A 24 8.87 8.12 -5.41
C CYS A 24 7.48 7.94 -6.03
N LEU A 25 6.59 8.92 -5.84
CA LEU A 25 5.22 8.84 -6.37
C LEU A 25 5.17 8.69 -7.90
N PRO A 26 5.96 9.43 -8.71
CA PRO A 26 5.99 9.21 -10.15
C PRO A 26 6.28 7.76 -10.55
N GLN A 27 7.20 7.07 -9.88
CA GLN A 27 7.48 5.67 -10.19
C GLN A 27 6.25 4.79 -9.93
N ILE A 28 5.57 4.96 -8.80
CA ILE A 28 4.36 4.20 -8.47
C ILE A 28 3.29 4.39 -9.55
N LEU A 29 3.06 5.64 -9.97
CA LEU A 29 2.08 5.97 -11.00
C LEU A 29 2.40 5.33 -12.36
N THR A 30 3.68 5.15 -12.69
CA THR A 30 4.12 4.64 -13.99
C THR A 30 4.49 3.15 -14.01
N SER A 31 4.49 2.46 -12.86
CA SER A 31 4.85 1.03 -12.76
C SER A 31 3.80 0.18 -12.05
N VAL A 32 3.18 0.69 -10.99
CA VAL A 32 2.24 -0.07 -10.15
C VAL A 32 0.79 0.27 -10.48
N LEU A 33 0.48 1.55 -10.68
CA LEU A 33 -0.90 2.06 -10.87
C LEU A 33 -1.20 2.47 -12.31
N THR A 34 -0.57 1.81 -13.29
CA THR A 34 -0.63 2.19 -14.72
C THR A 34 -2.04 2.12 -15.31
N ASP A 35 -2.90 1.27 -14.75
CA ASP A 35 -4.27 1.05 -15.25
C ASP A 35 -5.29 2.05 -14.67
N PHE A 36 -4.84 3.01 -13.86
CA PHE A 36 -5.70 4.00 -13.21
C PHE A 36 -5.40 5.42 -13.68
N SER A 37 -6.45 6.21 -13.87
CA SER A 37 -6.29 7.63 -14.19
C SER A 37 -5.76 8.41 -12.97
N LEU A 38 -5.03 9.49 -13.22
CA LEU A 38 -4.59 10.40 -12.15
C LEU A 38 -5.77 10.96 -11.35
N GLU A 39 -6.91 11.21 -12.01
CA GLU A 39 -8.14 11.65 -11.34
C GLU A 39 -8.64 10.60 -10.33
N GLN A 40 -8.71 9.33 -10.74
CA GLN A 40 -9.12 8.25 -9.85
C GLN A 40 -8.15 8.08 -8.69
N ILE A 41 -6.84 8.12 -8.94
CA ILE A 41 -5.82 8.00 -7.90
C ILE A 41 -5.92 9.16 -6.91
N ASN A 42 -6.04 10.40 -7.39
CA ASN A 42 -6.17 11.58 -6.53
C ASN A 42 -7.44 11.52 -5.67
N ARG A 43 -8.57 11.09 -6.24
CA ARG A 43 -9.81 10.89 -5.48
C ARG A 43 -9.63 9.89 -4.33
N VAL A 44 -8.96 8.76 -4.59
CA VAL A 44 -8.70 7.76 -3.53
C VAL A 44 -7.72 8.29 -2.50
N CYS A 45 -6.68 9.05 -2.90
CA CYS A 45 -5.81 9.74 -1.96
C CYS A 45 -6.59 10.70 -1.05
N ASP A 46 -7.53 11.49 -1.60
CA ASP A 46 -8.36 12.40 -0.84
C ASP A 46 -9.29 11.64 0.12
N GLU A 47 -9.96 10.57 -0.33
CA GLU A 47 -10.82 9.72 0.51
C GLU A 47 -10.06 9.07 1.68
N LEU A 48 -8.83 8.61 1.44
CA LEU A 48 -7.96 7.99 2.44
C LEU A 48 -7.16 8.99 3.28
N GLN A 49 -7.27 10.28 2.97
CA GLN A 49 -6.52 11.39 3.59
C GLN A 49 -5.00 11.19 3.48
N ILE A 50 -4.53 10.73 2.33
CA ILE A 50 -3.12 10.49 2.04
C ILE A 50 -2.43 11.81 1.73
N TYR A 51 -1.35 12.10 2.46
CA TYR A 51 -0.53 13.28 2.23
C TYR A 51 0.74 12.93 1.43
N CYS A 52 0.90 13.56 0.27
CA CYS A 52 2.12 13.48 -0.52
C CYS A 52 3.01 14.71 -0.27
N SER A 53 4.23 14.49 0.22
CA SER A 53 5.22 15.55 0.40
C SER A 53 6.00 15.81 -0.88
N ARG A 54 6.57 17.00 -1.05
CA ARG A 54 7.49 17.29 -2.16
C ARG A 54 8.93 16.88 -1.79
N CYS A 55 9.69 16.37 -2.74
CA CYS A 55 11.14 16.18 -2.57
C CYS A 55 11.84 17.49 -2.19
N THR A 56 12.86 17.41 -1.34
CA THR A 56 13.86 18.49 -1.20
C THR A 56 14.70 18.60 -2.49
N PRO A 57 15.42 19.71 -2.70
CA PRO A 57 16.33 19.84 -3.84
C PRO A 57 17.37 18.71 -3.91
N GLU A 58 17.88 18.25 -2.77
CA GLU A 58 18.87 17.18 -2.67
C GLU A 58 18.26 15.83 -3.07
N GLN A 59 17.07 15.50 -2.55
CA GLN A 59 16.34 14.29 -2.93
C GLN A 59 16.00 14.27 -4.43
N LEU A 60 15.54 15.40 -4.97
CA LEU A 60 15.24 15.52 -6.40
C LEU A 60 16.50 15.33 -7.25
N HIS A 61 17.63 15.91 -6.82
CA HIS A 61 18.91 15.72 -7.49
C HIS A 61 19.35 14.25 -7.49
N GLU A 62 19.23 13.56 -6.36
CA GLU A 62 19.60 12.14 -6.22
C GLU A 62 18.74 11.23 -7.11
N LEU A 63 17.43 11.46 -7.21
CA LEU A 63 16.57 10.72 -8.13
C LEU A 63 16.92 10.97 -9.61
N LYS A 64 17.31 12.20 -9.96
CA LYS A 64 17.73 12.54 -11.33
C LYS A 64 19.09 11.97 -11.70
N SER A 65 20.07 12.07 -10.81
CA SER A 65 21.44 11.64 -11.06
C SER A 65 21.54 10.12 -11.23
N THR A 66 20.63 9.39 -10.59
CA THR A 66 20.54 7.94 -10.65
C THR A 66 19.59 7.40 -11.72
N GLY A 67 18.98 8.29 -12.51
CA GLY A 67 18.14 7.91 -13.65
C GLY A 67 16.71 7.49 -13.29
N VAL A 68 16.31 7.61 -12.01
CA VAL A 68 14.93 7.34 -11.57
C VAL A 68 13.94 8.34 -12.18
N LEU A 69 14.37 9.61 -12.28
CA LEU A 69 13.59 10.68 -12.91
C LEU A 69 14.37 11.31 -14.07
N PRO A 70 13.67 11.85 -15.08
CA PRO A 70 14.32 12.60 -16.15
C PRO A 70 14.99 13.86 -15.59
N ARG A 71 16.13 14.26 -16.18
CA ARG A 71 16.88 15.46 -15.75
C ARG A 71 16.03 16.74 -15.77
N SER A 72 15.07 16.80 -16.68
CA SER A 72 14.10 17.91 -16.84
C SER A 72 12.99 17.95 -15.79
N ALA A 73 12.83 16.93 -14.93
CA ALA A 73 11.72 16.89 -13.96
C ALA A 73 11.74 18.12 -13.03
N PRO A 74 10.68 18.95 -12.99
CA PRO A 74 10.69 20.17 -12.19
C PRO A 74 10.51 19.88 -10.69
N SER A 75 9.84 18.78 -10.35
CA SER A 75 9.60 18.35 -8.98
C SER A 75 9.24 16.86 -8.92
N CYS A 76 9.24 16.30 -7.72
CA CYS A 76 8.78 14.94 -7.47
C CYS A 76 7.97 14.91 -6.17
N GLY A 77 6.81 14.24 -6.20
CA GLY A 77 6.05 13.89 -5.01
C GLY A 77 6.63 12.65 -4.33
N LEU A 78 6.49 12.58 -3.01
CA LEU A 78 6.83 11.43 -2.19
C LEU A 78 5.60 11.03 -1.35
N ILE A 79 5.33 9.73 -1.29
CA ILE A 79 4.26 9.14 -0.48
C ILE A 79 4.88 8.22 0.58
N THR A 80 4.32 8.14 1.77
CA THR A 80 4.82 7.20 2.78
C THR A 80 4.63 5.75 2.30
N HIS A 81 5.48 4.83 2.75
CA HIS A 81 5.32 3.41 2.40
C HIS A 81 3.96 2.87 2.83
N THR A 82 3.54 3.22 4.03
CA THR A 82 2.23 2.87 4.57
C THR A 82 1.08 3.41 3.71
N ASP A 83 1.12 4.68 3.30
CA ASP A 83 0.05 5.24 2.47
C ASP A 83 0.08 4.67 1.05
N ALA A 84 1.26 4.33 0.52
CA ALA A 84 1.37 3.63 -0.75
C ALA A 84 0.70 2.25 -0.70
N GLU A 85 0.87 1.51 0.40
CA GLU A 85 0.18 0.23 0.64
C GLU A 85 -1.33 0.40 0.75
N ARG A 86 -1.81 1.44 1.47
CA ARG A 86 -3.24 1.77 1.58
C ARG A 86 -3.84 2.13 0.22
N LEU A 87 -3.14 2.95 -0.56
CA LEU A 87 -3.56 3.34 -1.91
C LEU A 87 -3.64 2.13 -2.85
N CYS A 88 -2.62 1.26 -2.82
CA CYS A 88 -2.60 0.03 -3.61
C CYS A 88 -3.72 -0.92 -3.18
N ALA A 89 -3.98 -1.09 -1.88
CA ALA A 89 -5.07 -1.92 -1.42
C ALA A 89 -6.44 -1.42 -1.92
N ALA A 90 -6.68 -0.11 -1.87
CA ALA A 90 -7.93 0.48 -2.34
C ALA A 90 -8.15 0.37 -3.86
N LEU A 91 -7.07 0.45 -4.66
CA LEU A 91 -7.17 0.44 -6.12
C LEU A 91 -7.04 -0.97 -6.72
N LEU A 92 -6.09 -1.77 -6.25
CA LEU A 92 -5.70 -3.04 -6.86
C LEU A 92 -6.34 -4.26 -6.20
N HIS A 93 -6.65 -4.19 -4.90
CA HIS A 93 -7.07 -5.39 -4.13
C HIS A 93 -8.57 -5.56 -4.15
N ALA A 94 -9.14 -5.65 -5.35
CA ALA A 94 -10.48 -6.18 -5.52
C ALA A 94 -10.56 -7.58 -4.86
N PRO A 95 -11.66 -7.89 -4.16
CA PRO A 95 -11.83 -9.18 -3.54
C PRO A 95 -11.73 -10.29 -4.59
N LEU A 96 -11.10 -11.43 -4.28
CA LEU A 96 -11.00 -12.59 -5.18
C LEU A 96 -12.36 -13.27 -5.48
N GLY A 97 -13.46 -12.66 -5.03
CA GLY A 97 -14.82 -13.17 -4.99
C GLY A 97 -15.32 -13.38 -3.56
N ALA A 98 -16.64 -13.27 -3.39
CA ALA A 98 -17.31 -13.67 -2.15
C ALA A 98 -17.69 -15.15 -2.24
N ARG A 99 -17.40 -15.93 -1.19
CA ARG A 99 -17.95 -17.29 -1.07
C ARG A 99 -19.14 -17.27 -0.13
N ALA A 100 -20.25 -17.86 -0.58
CA ALA A 100 -21.46 -18.00 0.25
C ALA A 100 -21.22 -18.87 1.50
N GLN A 101 -20.21 -19.75 1.48
CA GLN A 101 -19.87 -20.64 2.58
C GLN A 101 -18.63 -20.17 3.32
N ILE A 102 -18.65 -20.36 4.65
CA ILE A 102 -17.53 -20.10 5.55
C ILE A 102 -16.44 -21.13 5.27
N LEU A 103 -15.23 -20.67 4.94
CA LEU A 103 -14.05 -21.52 4.83
C LEU A 103 -13.82 -22.23 6.17
N ARG A 104 -13.49 -23.53 6.11
CA ARG A 104 -13.00 -24.24 7.29
C ARG A 104 -11.53 -23.91 7.48
N GLY A 105 -11.19 -23.45 8.67
CA GLY A 105 -9.84 -22.96 8.99
C GLY A 105 -9.75 -22.46 10.42
N PHE A 106 -8.69 -21.71 10.71
CA PHE A 106 -8.49 -21.07 12.01
C PHE A 106 -8.79 -19.58 11.93
N ARG A 107 -9.26 -19.02 13.04
CA ARG A 107 -9.54 -17.59 13.14
C ARG A 107 -8.24 -16.80 13.11
N VAL A 108 -8.25 -15.70 12.36
CA VAL A 108 -7.16 -14.74 12.26
C VAL A 108 -7.71 -13.33 12.44
N TYR A 109 -6.84 -12.43 12.88
CA TYR A 109 -7.13 -11.00 12.95
C TYR A 109 -5.86 -10.21 12.72
N HIS A 110 -6.00 -8.94 12.36
CA HIS A 110 -4.94 -7.93 12.38
C HIS A 110 -5.50 -6.64 12.98
N GLU A 111 -4.60 -5.74 13.38
CA GLU A 111 -4.96 -4.42 13.94
C GLU A 111 -4.60 -3.27 12.99
N CYS A 112 -4.07 -3.56 11.80
CA CYS A 112 -3.76 -2.55 10.79
C CYS A 112 -5.03 -1.92 10.21
N PHE A 113 -4.99 -0.60 9.98
CA PHE A 113 -6.02 0.18 9.26
C PHE A 113 -7.45 0.03 9.81
N GLY A 114 -7.63 -0.02 11.13
CA GLY A 114 -8.92 -0.23 11.78
C GLY A 114 -9.22 -1.71 12.06
N GLY A 115 -8.29 -2.58 11.69
CA GLY A 115 -8.32 -4.00 11.95
C GLY A 115 -9.27 -4.79 11.06
N GLY A 116 -9.17 -6.10 11.18
CA GLY A 116 -9.98 -7.03 10.42
C GLY A 116 -9.97 -8.40 11.06
N ARG A 117 -11.07 -9.14 10.91
CA ARG A 117 -11.23 -10.51 11.41
C ARG A 117 -11.66 -11.42 10.28
N GLY A 118 -11.20 -12.67 10.34
CA GLY A 118 -11.54 -13.64 9.32
C GLY A 118 -11.13 -15.07 9.67
N VAL A 119 -11.32 -15.96 8.70
CA VAL A 119 -10.92 -17.36 8.79
C VAL A 119 -9.88 -17.66 7.74
N CYS A 120 -8.70 -18.10 8.17
CA CYS A 120 -7.63 -18.54 7.29
C CYS A 120 -7.75 -20.04 7.04
N ALA A 121 -7.94 -20.41 5.77
CA ALA A 121 -7.80 -21.79 5.31
C ALA A 121 -6.35 -22.01 4.84
N PRO A 122 -5.53 -22.80 5.56
CA PRO A 122 -4.12 -23.01 5.19
C PRO A 122 -3.93 -23.67 3.82
N THR A 123 -4.96 -24.36 3.32
CA THR A 123 -5.04 -24.82 1.93
C THR A 123 -6.41 -24.36 1.40
N PRO A 124 -6.49 -23.41 0.46
CA PRO A 124 -5.43 -22.93 -0.45
C PRO A 124 -4.55 -21.76 0.05
N GLY A 125 -4.59 -21.39 1.33
CA GLY A 125 -3.81 -20.25 1.86
C GLY A 125 -4.53 -18.92 1.66
N LEU A 126 -5.85 -18.90 1.88
CA LEU A 126 -6.70 -17.73 1.73
C LEU A 126 -7.37 -17.38 3.06
N VAL A 127 -7.58 -16.09 3.26
CA VAL A 127 -8.34 -15.55 4.39
C VAL A 127 -9.69 -15.07 3.88
N GLN A 128 -10.77 -15.54 4.51
CA GLN A 128 -12.10 -15.02 4.30
C GLN A 128 -12.42 -13.98 5.37
N CYS A 129 -12.77 -12.76 4.97
CA CYS A 129 -13.21 -11.73 5.90
C CYS A 129 -14.56 -12.12 6.54
N ASP A 130 -14.71 -11.90 7.84
CA ASP A 130 -15.96 -12.20 8.56
C ASP A 130 -17.11 -11.26 8.17
N GLU A 131 -16.80 -10.04 7.75
CA GLU A 131 -17.79 -9.00 7.42
C GLU A 131 -18.26 -9.08 5.96
N CYS A 132 -17.37 -8.88 4.99
CA CYS A 132 -17.76 -8.89 3.56
C CYS A 132 -17.75 -10.29 2.91
N ARG A 133 -17.29 -11.33 3.62
CA ARG A 133 -17.15 -12.70 3.10
C ARG A 133 -16.24 -12.87 1.88
N ALA A 134 -15.54 -11.82 1.49
CA ALA A 134 -14.57 -11.85 0.42
C ALA A 134 -13.29 -12.62 0.80
N LEU A 135 -12.62 -13.13 -0.22
CA LEU A 135 -11.35 -13.84 -0.10
C LEU A 135 -10.15 -12.95 -0.44
N TYR A 136 -9.13 -13.06 0.39
CA TYR A 136 -7.86 -12.36 0.26
C TYR A 136 -6.71 -13.33 0.47
N THR A 137 -5.55 -13.05 -0.12
CA THR A 137 -4.30 -13.65 0.37
C THR A 137 -3.98 -13.05 1.75
N PRO A 138 -3.22 -13.73 2.63
CA PRO A 138 -2.86 -13.18 3.94
C PRO A 138 -2.19 -11.80 3.84
N ARG A 139 -1.34 -11.61 2.82
CA ARG A 139 -0.70 -10.31 2.52
C ARG A 139 -1.71 -9.20 2.21
N ARG A 140 -2.77 -9.49 1.44
CA ARG A 140 -3.81 -8.50 1.13
C ARG A 140 -4.78 -8.29 2.28
N PHE A 141 -5.02 -9.35 3.07
CA PHE A 141 -5.92 -9.29 4.21
C PHE A 141 -5.45 -8.29 5.27
N VAL A 142 -4.16 -8.21 5.57
CA VAL A 142 -3.64 -7.23 6.55
C VAL A 142 -3.79 -5.77 6.12
N SER A 143 -4.08 -5.51 4.83
CA SER A 143 -4.39 -4.17 4.30
C SER A 143 -5.89 -3.93 4.12
N HIS A 144 -6.73 -4.94 4.38
CA HIS A 144 -8.18 -4.88 4.20
C HIS A 144 -8.88 -4.46 5.49
N SER A 145 -9.82 -3.51 5.42
CA SER A 145 -10.58 -3.05 6.57
C SER A 145 -11.96 -2.54 6.16
N HIS A 146 -12.90 -2.66 7.09
CA HIS A 146 -14.25 -2.08 6.99
C HIS A 146 -14.42 -0.85 7.89
N ALA A 147 -13.48 -0.62 8.80
CA ALA A 147 -13.46 0.58 9.61
C ALA A 147 -12.80 1.72 8.80
N SER A 148 -13.44 2.88 8.82
CA SER A 148 -12.81 4.10 8.31
C SER A 148 -11.77 4.59 9.31
N GLU A 149 -10.54 4.10 9.19
CA GLU A 149 -9.41 4.59 9.96
C GLU A 149 -8.51 5.46 9.08
N ASN A 150 -8.90 6.73 8.95
CA ASN A 150 -8.20 7.69 8.08
C ASN A 150 -7.25 8.63 8.84
N ARG A 151 -7.18 8.52 10.17
CA ARG A 151 -6.42 9.46 11.04
C ARG A 151 -5.32 8.79 11.87
N THR A 152 -5.24 7.47 11.85
CA THR A 152 -4.25 6.72 12.63
C THR A 152 -2.99 6.56 11.80
N CYS A 153 -1.85 6.98 12.36
CA CYS A 153 -0.56 6.87 11.69
C CYS A 153 -0.02 5.43 11.86
N HIS A 154 -0.11 4.61 10.82
CA HIS A 154 0.43 3.23 10.84
C HIS A 154 1.91 3.21 10.44
N TRP A 155 2.76 3.73 11.33
CA TRP A 155 4.20 3.80 11.08
C TRP A 155 4.83 2.41 10.88
N GLY A 156 5.58 2.26 9.79
CA GLY A 156 6.36 1.05 9.53
C GLY A 156 5.56 -0.16 9.03
N PHE A 157 4.32 0.05 8.57
CA PHE A 157 3.57 -1.01 7.88
C PHE A 157 4.26 -1.43 6.58
N ASP A 158 4.27 -2.73 6.34
CA ASP A 158 4.89 -3.36 5.17
C ASP A 158 4.20 -4.71 4.91
N SER A 159 3.37 -4.77 3.87
CA SER A 159 2.56 -5.97 3.59
C SER A 159 3.41 -7.18 3.21
N SER A 160 4.64 -6.98 2.71
CA SER A 160 5.59 -8.08 2.46
C SER A 160 5.95 -8.83 3.75
N ARG A 161 5.85 -8.14 4.89
CA ARG A 161 6.11 -8.66 6.25
C ARG A 161 4.82 -8.95 7.02
N TRP A 162 3.71 -9.24 6.32
CA TRP A 162 2.37 -9.46 6.89
C TRP A 162 2.32 -10.36 8.13
N ARG A 163 3.23 -11.35 8.28
CA ARG A 163 3.30 -12.23 9.46
C ARG A 163 3.62 -11.50 10.78
N ARG A 164 4.07 -10.25 10.71
CA ARG A 164 4.36 -9.40 11.88
C ARG A 164 3.14 -8.62 12.37
N PHE A 165 2.05 -8.66 11.62
CA PHE A 165 0.86 -7.84 11.80
C PHE A 165 -0.38 -8.71 12.05
#